data_AF-A0A7J0D3G9-F1
#
_entry.id   AF-A0A7J0D3G9-F1
#
_cell.length_a   1.000
_cell.length_b   1.000
_cell.length_c   1.000
_cell.angle_alpha   90.00
_cell.angle_beta   90.00
_cell.angle_gamma   90.00
#
_symmetry.space_group_name_H-M   'P 1'
#
loop_
_entity.id
_entity.type
_entity.pdbx_description
1 polymer ?
#
loop_
_entity_poly.entity_id
_entity_poly.type
_entity_poly.pdbx_seq_one_letter_code
_entity_poly.pdbx_strand_id
1 'polypeptide(L)'
;MILSQYVITRHLLGRPLPPGEIGPIVQHYRVKRLRQTGWGLHAASAGPSPYCTSLAYIALRLLGLAPDHPLCRPARQWLRTQPGGVAAIPSWGKFWLALLGLYDYRAMHPLLPELFLLPKWLPSTPTASTAIHAPSPRR
;
A
#
# COMPACT_ATOMS: atom_id res chain seq x y z
N MET A 1 1.41 7.19 -1.45
CA MET A 1 0.74 5.92 -1.09
C MET A 1 -0.70 5.86 -1.59
N ILE A 2 -1.62 6.70 -1.08
CA ILE A 2 -3.07 6.63 -1.38
C ILE A 2 -3.35 6.69 -2.89
N LEU A 3 -2.72 7.62 -3.60
CA LEU A 3 -2.86 7.74 -5.05
C LEU A 3 -2.51 6.43 -5.79
N SER A 4 -1.46 5.74 -5.35
CA SER A 4 -1.07 4.46 -5.94
C SER A 4 -2.12 3.38 -5.69
N GLN A 5 -2.68 3.34 -4.47
CA GLN A 5 -3.74 2.40 -4.12
C GLN A 5 -5.00 2.67 -4.96
N TYR A 6 -5.36 3.94 -5.18
CA TYR A 6 -6.46 4.32 -6.06
C TYR A 6 -6.26 3.80 -7.49
N VAL A 7 -5.08 4.02 -8.09
CA VAL A 7 -4.73 3.52 -9.43
C VAL A 7 -4.82 1.98 -9.48
N ILE A 8 -4.25 1.31 -8.48
CA ILE A 8 -4.26 -0.16 -8.40
C ILE A 8 -5.69 -0.70 -8.28
N THR A 9 -6.52 -0.14 -7.39
CA THR A 9 -7.92 -0.54 -7.22
C THR A 9 -8.72 -0.33 -8.51
N ARG A 10 -8.55 0.81 -9.19
CA ARG A 10 -9.21 1.06 -10.49
C ARG A 10 -8.84 0.00 -11.52
N HIS A 11 -7.56 -0.39 -11.58
CA HIS A 11 -7.08 -1.46 -12.46
C HIS A 11 -7.70 -2.82 -12.10
N LEU A 12 -7.66 -3.21 -10.81
CA LEU A 12 -8.25 -4.47 -10.33
C LEU A 12 -9.75 -4.56 -10.60
N LEU A 13 -10.47 -3.43 -10.54
CA LEU A 13 -11.90 -3.36 -10.84
C LEU A 13 -12.23 -3.29 -12.34
N GLY A 14 -11.23 -3.34 -13.23
CA GLY A 14 -11.44 -3.19 -14.68
C GLY A 14 -11.98 -1.81 -15.09
N ARG A 15 -11.75 -0.78 -14.26
CA ARG A 15 -12.24 0.59 -14.49
C ARG A 15 -11.06 1.51 -14.84
N PRO A 16 -10.66 1.61 -16.12
CA PRO A 16 -9.51 2.43 -16.52
C PRO A 16 -9.73 3.89 -16.13
N LEU A 17 -8.65 4.60 -15.84
CA LEU A 17 -8.72 6.03 -15.54
C LEU A 17 -9.09 6.82 -16.81
N PRO A 18 -9.91 7.87 -16.70
CA PRO A 18 -10.15 8.78 -17.82
C PRO A 18 -8.81 9.32 -18.35
N PRO A 19 -8.61 9.43 -19.68
CA PRO A 19 -7.33 9.87 -20.24
C PRO A 19 -6.83 11.22 -19.69
N GLY A 20 -7.75 12.14 -19.38
CA GLY A 20 -7.43 13.45 -18.79
C GLY A 20 -6.85 13.39 -17.38
N GLU A 21 -7.05 12.30 -16.63
CA GLU A 21 -6.53 12.16 -15.27
C GLU A 21 -5.09 11.59 -15.24
N ILE A 22 -4.66 10.87 -16.28
CA ILE A 22 -3.36 10.19 -16.30
C ILE A 22 -2.21 11.21 -16.21
N GLY A 23 -2.26 12.29 -17.00
CA GLY A 23 -1.23 13.34 -17.02
C GLY A 23 -1.02 13.99 -15.64
N PRO A 24 -2.08 14.52 -15.00
CA PRO A 24 -2.00 15.05 -13.64
C PRO A 24 -1.47 14.07 -12.60
N ILE A 25 -1.87 12.79 -12.68
CA ILE A 25 -1.39 11.74 -11.76
C ILE A 25 0.11 11.49 -11.95
N VAL A 26 0.58 11.38 -13.19
CA VAL A 26 2.01 11.20 -13.51
C VAL A 26 2.81 12.42 -13.04
N GLN A 27 2.28 13.63 -13.24
CA GLN A 27 2.91 14.86 -12.76
C GLN A 27 3.00 14.90 -11.23
N HIS A 28 1.97 14.42 -10.51
CA HIS A 28 2.02 14.28 -9.07
C HIS A 28 3.20 13.39 -8.62
N TYR A 29 3.37 12.22 -9.24
CA TYR A 29 4.52 11.35 -8.95
C TYR A 29 5.85 12.02 -9.24
N ARG A 30 5.95 12.81 -10.32
CA ARG A 30 7.17 13.56 -10.67
C ARG A 30 7.52 14.58 -9.59
N VAL A 31 6.56 15.39 -9.14
CA VAL A 31 6.78 16.47 -8.17
C VAL A 31 7.05 15.93 -6.76
N LYS A 32 6.38 14.84 -6.36
CA LYS A 32 6.54 14.25 -5.02
C LYS A 32 7.71 13.27 -4.90
N ARG A 33 8.53 13.13 -5.94
CA ARG A 33 9.65 12.20 -5.96
C ARG A 33 10.78 12.68 -5.05
N LEU A 34 11.23 11.82 -4.15
CA LEU A 34 12.34 12.07 -3.24
C LEU A 34 13.65 11.61 -3.86
N ARG A 35 14.69 12.46 -3.73
CA ARG A 35 16.08 12.18 -4.15
C ARG A 35 16.21 11.60 -5.57
N GLN A 36 15.25 11.92 -6.45
CA GLN A 36 15.13 11.35 -7.79
C GLN A 36 15.10 9.80 -7.85
N THR A 37 14.80 9.11 -6.75
CA THR A 37 14.90 7.64 -6.69
C THR A 37 13.62 6.96 -6.20
N GLY A 38 12.73 7.64 -5.49
CA GLY A 38 11.49 7.00 -5.07
C GLY A 38 10.54 7.92 -4.32
N TRP A 39 9.68 7.33 -3.48
CA TRP A 39 8.64 8.03 -2.75
C TRP A 39 8.59 7.60 -1.27
N GLY A 40 8.38 8.56 -0.38
CA GLY A 40 8.29 8.36 1.07
C GLY A 40 6.87 8.01 1.54
N LEU A 41 6.74 7.69 2.84
CA LEU A 41 5.45 7.41 3.49
C LEU A 41 4.57 8.66 3.57
N HIS A 42 5.19 9.82 3.81
CA HIS A 42 4.52 11.11 3.92
C HIS A 42 5.44 12.23 3.38
N ALA A 43 4.93 13.47 3.36
CA ALA A 43 5.64 14.60 2.77
C ALA A 43 6.98 14.95 3.45
N ALA A 44 7.11 14.66 4.76
CA ALA A 44 8.30 14.94 5.56
C ALA A 44 9.24 13.72 5.71
N SER A 45 9.06 12.66 4.93
CA SER A 45 9.93 11.49 5.00
C SER A 45 11.37 11.85 4.59
N ALA A 46 12.35 11.44 5.40
CA ALA A 46 13.77 11.72 5.16
C ALA A 46 14.34 11.05 3.89
N GLY A 47 13.63 10.03 3.37
CA GLY A 47 14.00 9.31 2.16
C GLY A 47 12.87 8.45 1.60
N PRO A 48 13.11 7.77 0.47
CA PRO A 48 12.16 6.83 -0.13
C PRO A 48 11.90 5.63 0.79
N SER A 49 10.67 5.13 0.76
CA SER A 49 10.26 3.89 1.45
C SER A 49 10.12 2.75 0.43
N PRO A 50 10.57 1.52 0.72
CA PRO A 50 10.35 0.36 -0.15
C PRO A 50 8.88 0.16 -0.48
N TYR A 51 8.01 0.29 0.52
CA TYR A 51 6.56 0.15 0.35
C TYR A 51 5.96 1.19 -0.60
N CYS A 52 6.19 2.49 -0.34
CA CYS A 52 5.62 3.55 -1.17
C CYS A 52 6.23 3.58 -2.58
N THR A 53 7.51 3.27 -2.70
CA THR A 53 8.21 3.24 -3.98
C THR A 53 7.75 2.07 -4.83
N SER A 54 7.54 0.88 -4.26
CA SER A 54 6.95 -0.26 -4.97
C SER A 54 5.54 0.06 -5.49
N LEU A 55 4.66 0.61 -4.65
CA LEU A 55 3.31 0.95 -5.08
C LEU A 55 3.30 2.07 -6.15
N ALA A 56 4.15 3.09 -6.01
CA ALA A 56 4.28 4.14 -7.02
C ALA A 56 4.82 3.60 -8.35
N TYR A 57 5.84 2.73 -8.31
CA TYR A 57 6.35 2.06 -9.51
C TYR A 57 5.24 1.27 -10.22
N ILE A 58 4.50 0.44 -9.49
CA ILE A 58 3.39 -0.34 -10.04
C ILE A 58 2.32 0.56 -10.63
N ALA A 59 1.88 1.60 -9.91
CA ALA A 59 0.89 2.55 -10.42
C ALA A 59 1.34 3.19 -11.73
N LEU A 60 2.59 3.65 -11.83
CA LEU A 60 3.16 4.20 -13.07
C LEU A 60 3.14 3.16 -14.21
N ARG A 61 3.45 1.89 -13.92
CA ARG A 61 3.36 0.81 -14.92
C ARG A 61 1.93 0.56 -15.39
N LEU A 62 0.95 0.58 -14.48
CA LEU A 62 -0.47 0.42 -14.80
C LEU A 62 -1.04 1.61 -15.58
N LEU A 63 -0.47 2.81 -15.42
CA LEU A 63 -0.79 4.00 -16.21
C LEU A 63 -0.16 3.99 -17.62
N GLY A 64 0.54 2.91 -17.99
CA GLY A 64 1.10 2.72 -19.33
C GLY A 64 2.54 3.22 -19.49
N LEU A 65 3.21 3.67 -18.42
CA LEU A 65 4.62 4.09 -18.53
C LEU A 65 5.54 2.88 -18.70
N ALA A 66 6.46 2.99 -19.65
CA ALA A 66 7.46 1.98 -19.91
C ALA A 66 8.37 1.72 -18.68
N PRO A 67 8.92 0.50 -18.54
CA PRO A 67 9.86 0.17 -17.46
C PRO A 67 11.07 1.12 -17.40
N ASP A 68 11.51 1.63 -18.56
CA ASP A 68 12.69 2.48 -18.70
C ASP A 68 12.37 3.98 -18.68
N HIS A 69 11.09 4.34 -18.48
CA HIS A 69 10.67 5.72 -18.30
C HIS A 69 11.47 6.40 -17.17
N PRO A 70 11.82 7.70 -17.26
CA PRO A 70 12.65 8.40 -16.27
C PRO A 70 12.13 8.36 -14.82
N LEU A 71 10.81 8.16 -14.63
CA LEU A 71 10.19 7.94 -13.32
C LEU A 71 10.29 6.49 -12.84
N CYS A 72 10.27 5.52 -13.75
CA CYS A 72 10.24 4.09 -13.46
C CYS A 72 11.64 3.51 -13.25
N ARG A 73 12.60 3.83 -14.12
CA ARG A 73 13.93 3.22 -14.13
C ARG A 73 14.69 3.41 -12.81
N PRO A 74 14.82 4.64 -12.27
CA PRO A 74 15.61 4.81 -11.05
C PRO A 74 14.88 4.28 -9.81
N ALA A 75 13.54 4.29 -9.81
CA ALA A 75 12.74 3.64 -8.76
C ALA A 75 12.97 2.13 -8.73
N ARG A 76 12.95 1.47 -9.89
CA ARG A 76 13.27 0.05 -9.99
C ARG A 76 14.71 -0.26 -9.57
N GLN A 77 15.67 0.57 -9.96
CA GLN A 77 17.08 0.41 -9.55
C GLN A 77 17.22 0.54 -8.04
N TRP A 78 16.64 1.57 -7.44
CA TRP A 78 16.67 1.78 -5.99
C TRP A 78 15.98 0.65 -5.22
N LEU A 79 14.85 0.12 -5.71
CA LEU A 79 14.18 -1.03 -5.10
C LEU A 79 15.06 -2.29 -5.08
N ARG A 80 15.91 -2.48 -6.09
CA ARG A 80 16.85 -3.61 -6.16
C ARG A 80 18.01 -3.50 -5.17
N THR A 81 18.33 -2.29 -4.69
CA THR A 81 19.37 -2.11 -3.65
C THR A 81 18.83 -2.28 -2.23
N GLN A 82 17.50 -2.45 -2.06
CA GLN A 82 16.92 -2.62 -0.73
C GLN A 82 17.19 -4.04 -0.21
N PRO A 83 17.50 -4.22 1.09
CA PRO A 83 17.64 -5.54 1.70
C PRO A 83 16.38 -6.38 1.49
N GLY A 84 16.51 -7.57 0.92
CA GLY A 84 15.38 -8.45 0.60
C GLY A 84 14.45 -7.95 -0.51
N GLY A 85 14.79 -6.83 -1.15
CA GLY A 85 14.07 -6.24 -2.28
C GLY A 85 12.59 -6.01 -2.00
N VAL A 86 11.77 -6.20 -3.05
CA VAL A 86 10.31 -6.04 -2.95
C VAL A 86 9.66 -7.15 -2.12
N ALA A 87 10.30 -8.31 -1.95
CA ALA A 87 9.74 -9.42 -1.16
C ALA A 87 9.73 -9.13 0.35
N ALA A 88 10.60 -8.25 0.83
CA ALA A 88 10.72 -7.86 2.23
C ALA A 88 9.88 -6.62 2.61
N ILE A 89 8.96 -6.15 1.75
CA ILE A 89 8.11 -5.01 2.09
C ILE A 89 7.14 -5.36 3.24
N PRO A 90 6.65 -4.35 4.00
CA PRO A 90 5.67 -4.53 5.07
C PRO A 90 4.41 -5.28 4.63
N SER A 91 3.69 -5.90 5.58
CA SER A 91 2.51 -6.73 5.32
C SER A 91 1.45 -6.04 4.45
N TRP A 92 1.23 -4.75 4.64
CA TRP A 92 0.29 -4.00 3.80
C TRP A 92 0.75 -3.87 2.34
N GLY A 93 2.06 -3.81 2.10
CA GLY A 93 2.62 -3.91 0.76
C GLY A 93 2.40 -5.29 0.13
N LYS A 94 2.65 -6.36 0.89
CA LYS A 94 2.39 -7.74 0.44
C LYS A 94 0.94 -7.95 0.06
N PHE A 95 0.00 -7.37 0.81
CA PHE A 95 -1.43 -7.39 0.50
C PHE A 95 -1.72 -6.84 -0.91
N TRP A 96 -1.23 -5.65 -1.23
CA TRP A 96 -1.42 -5.07 -2.56
C TRP A 96 -0.75 -5.87 -3.68
N LEU A 97 0.44 -6.43 -3.43
CA LEU A 97 1.10 -7.28 -4.41
C LEU A 97 0.35 -8.59 -4.64
N ALA A 98 -0.19 -9.20 -3.58
CA ALA A 98 -0.97 -10.42 -3.67
C ALA A 98 -2.28 -10.20 -4.46
N LEU A 99 -2.97 -9.08 -4.22
CA LEU A 99 -4.15 -8.71 -5.03
C LEU A 99 -3.83 -8.57 -6.52
N LEU A 100 -2.63 -8.12 -6.85
CA LEU A 100 -2.14 -7.98 -8.24
C LEU A 100 -1.54 -9.28 -8.81
N GLY A 101 -1.51 -10.37 -8.05
CA GLY A 101 -0.87 -11.63 -8.45
C GLY A 101 0.66 -11.57 -8.52
N LEU A 102 1.28 -10.53 -7.94
CA LEU A 102 2.75 -10.31 -7.93
C LEU A 102 3.43 -10.89 -6.69
N TYR A 103 2.65 -11.41 -5.74
CA TYR A 103 3.12 -12.04 -4.52
C TYR A 103 2.20 -13.20 -4.17
N ASP A 104 2.75 -14.31 -3.67
CA ASP A 104 1.92 -15.44 -3.25
C ASP A 104 1.08 -15.03 -2.03
N TYR A 105 -0.24 -15.14 -2.17
CA TYR A 105 -1.18 -14.87 -1.09
C TYR A 105 -0.87 -15.68 0.18
N ARG A 106 -0.38 -16.92 0.02
CA ARG A 106 -0.02 -17.82 1.13
C ARG A 106 1.22 -17.37 1.90
N ALA A 107 2.04 -16.50 1.31
CA ALA A 107 3.25 -15.96 1.95
C ALA A 107 2.96 -14.69 2.79
N MET A 108 1.70 -14.25 2.86
CA MET A 108 1.27 -13.14 3.71
C MET A 108 0.77 -13.64 5.07
N HIS A 109 0.90 -12.81 6.11
CA HIS A 109 0.21 -13.09 7.38
C HIS A 109 -1.31 -13.22 7.12
N PRO A 110 -1.99 -14.25 7.64
CA PRO A 110 -3.42 -14.42 7.47
C PRO A 110 -4.18 -13.16 7.90
N LEU A 111 -5.11 -12.71 7.05
CA LEU A 111 -6.17 -11.82 7.49
C LEU A 111 -7.23 -12.73 8.10
N LEU A 112 -7.58 -12.51 9.38
CA LEU A 112 -8.47 -13.38 10.15
C LEU A 112 -9.89 -12.79 10.19
N PRO A 113 -10.72 -12.91 9.14
CA PRO A 113 -12.09 -12.43 9.15
C PRO A 113 -12.94 -13.13 10.24
N GLU A 114 -12.55 -14.32 10.69
CA GLU A 114 -13.20 -15.07 11.76
C GLU A 114 -13.17 -14.33 13.09
N LEU A 115 -12.23 -13.38 13.29
CA LEU A 115 -12.21 -12.54 14.48
C LEU A 115 -13.50 -11.72 14.64
N PHE A 116 -14.21 -11.41 13.55
CA PHE A 116 -15.50 -10.72 13.61
C PHE A 116 -16.66 -11.61 14.08
N LEU A 117 -16.45 -12.94 14.13
CA LEU A 117 -17.44 -13.91 14.63
C LEU A 117 -17.28 -14.17 16.13
N LEU A 118 -16.19 -13.70 16.74
CA LEU A 118 -15.93 -13.90 18.16
C LEU A 118 -16.95 -13.15 19.03
N PRO A 119 -17.29 -13.70 20.21
CA PRO A 119 -18.09 -12.97 21.20
C PRO A 119 -17.49 -11.60 21.54
N LYS A 120 -18.34 -10.58 21.66
CA LYS A 120 -17.93 -9.19 21.94
C LYS A 120 -17.19 -9.00 23.27
N TRP A 121 -17.29 -9.96 24.20
CA TRP A 121 -16.60 -9.91 25.49
C TRP A 121 -15.13 -10.37 25.41
N LEU A 122 -14.70 -10.98 24.30
CA LEU A 122 -13.30 -11.34 24.11
C LEU A 122 -12.45 -10.11 23.75
N PRO A 123 -11.25 -9.93 24.34
CA PRO A 123 -10.40 -8.76 24.11
C PRO A 123 -9.95 -8.54 22.66
N SER A 124 -9.88 -9.60 21.86
CA SER A 124 -9.38 -9.58 20.49
C SER A 124 -10.47 -9.42 19.42
N THR A 125 -11.74 -9.31 19.83
CA THR A 125 -12.86 -9.11 18.90
C THR A 125 -12.83 -7.67 18.38
N PRO A 126 -12.85 -7.42 17.06
CA PRO A 126 -12.84 -6.07 16.51
C PRO A 126 -14.03 -5.20 16.95
N THR A 127 -15.14 -5.84 17.31
CA THR A 127 -16.37 -5.21 17.81
C THR A 127 -16.48 -5.25 19.33
N ALA A 128 -15.40 -5.57 20.06
CA ALA A 128 -15.42 -5.53 21.51
C ALA A 128 -15.77 -4.11 21.96
N SER A 129 -16.94 -3.96 22.58
CA SER A 129 -17.24 -2.74 23.34
C SER A 129 -16.44 -2.85 24.62
N THR A 130 -15.44 -1.98 24.79
CA THR A 130 -14.77 -1.79 26.06
C THR A 130 -15.82 -1.32 27.06
N ALA A 131 -16.43 -2.23 27.80
CA ALA A 131 -17.28 -1.91 28.95
C ALA A 131 -16.38 -1.43 30.09
N ILE A 132 -15.73 -0.28 29.91
CA ILE A 132 -15.03 0.44 30.99
C ILE A 132 -16.11 1.26 31.72
N HIS A 133 -16.93 0.57 32.52
CA HIS A 133 -17.67 1.07 33.69
C HIS A 133 -18.88 0.14 33.94
N ALA A 134 -18.65 -0.92 34.71
CA ALA A 134 -19.70 -1.40 35.60
C ALA A 134 -19.61 -0.55 36.88
N PRO A 135 -20.65 0.21 37.28
CA PRO A 135 -20.64 0.89 38.56
C PRO A 135 -20.65 -0.15 39.69
N SER A 136 -19.74 0.02 40.64
CA SER A 136 -19.71 -0.74 41.89
C SER A 136 -21.09 -0.67 42.58
N PRO A 137 -21.68 -1.79 43.02
CA PRO A 137 -22.91 -1.74 43.79
C PRO A 137 -22.59 -1.10 45.15
N ARG A 138 -23.07 0.14 45.35
CA ARG A 138 -23.04 0.78 46.66
C ARG A 138 -23.84 -0.10 47.63
N ARG A 139 -23.19 -0.51 48.72
CA ARG A 139 -23.86 -0.96 49.95
C ARG A 139 -24.37 0.24 50.72
#